data_AF-A0A4Z2HY25-F1
#
_entry.id   AF-A0A4Z2HY25-F1
#
_cell.length_a   1.000
_cell.length_b   1.000
_cell.length_c   1.000
_cell.angle_alpha   90.00
_cell.angle_beta   90.00
_cell.angle_gamma   90.00
#
_symmetry.space_group_name_H-M   'P 1'
#
loop_
_entity.id
_entity.type
_entity.pdbx_description
1 polymer ?
#
loop_
_entity_poly.entity_id
_entity_poly.type
_entity_poly.pdbx_seq_one_letter_code
_entity_poly.pdbx_strand_id
1 'polypeptide(L)'
;MFLVEKPCPQGWWGSPVCGPCNCETNRGFHKDCNKTTGECRCKENHYRPEGEDTCYPCECFSLGSESRTCDVITGQCPCKGGVIGRQCNRCDNPFAEVTPTGCEGMCI
;
A
#
# COMPACT_ATOMS: atom_id res chain seq x y z
N MET A 1 -9.51 -17.31 -28.33
CA MET A 1 -8.77 -17.02 -27.08
C MET A 1 -9.61 -17.53 -25.91
N PHE A 2 -9.15 -18.56 -25.18
CA PHE A 2 -9.88 -19.11 -24.04
C PHE A 2 -9.84 -18.13 -22.86
N LEU A 3 -11.02 -17.63 -22.47
CA LEU A 3 -11.19 -17.04 -21.15
C LEU A 3 -11.09 -18.20 -20.16
N VAL A 4 -10.00 -18.28 -19.40
CA VAL A 4 -10.00 -19.07 -18.17
C VAL A 4 -10.97 -18.34 -17.23
N GLU A 5 -12.24 -18.70 -17.31
CA GLU A 5 -13.24 -18.26 -16.35
C GLU A 5 -12.74 -18.70 -14.99
N LYS A 6 -12.29 -17.75 -14.17
CA LYS A 6 -11.84 -18.03 -12.81
C LYS A 6 -12.98 -18.82 -12.14
N PRO A 7 -12.68 -19.92 -11.42
CA PRO A 7 -13.71 -20.86 -10.94
C PRO A 7 -14.71 -20.23 -9.97
N CYS A 8 -14.41 -19.06 -9.39
CA CYS A 8 -15.26 -18.37 -8.43
C CYS A 8 -15.46 -16.88 -8.76
N PRO A 9 -16.67 -16.32 -8.52
CA PRO A 9 -16.99 -14.91 -8.76
C PRO A 9 -16.15 -13.95 -7.88
N GLN A 10 -16.25 -12.64 -8.16
CA GLN A 10 -15.54 -11.61 -7.37
C GLN A 10 -15.96 -11.68 -5.89
N GLY A 11 -15.01 -11.57 -4.95
CA GLY A 11 -15.25 -11.75 -3.52
C GLY A 11 -15.39 -13.20 -3.05
N TRP A 12 -15.14 -14.20 -3.92
CA TRP A 12 -15.18 -15.63 -3.57
C TRP A 12 -13.87 -16.34 -3.93
N TRP A 13 -13.56 -17.43 -3.23
CA TRP A 13 -12.35 -18.24 -3.41
C TRP A 13 -12.62 -19.74 -3.24
N GLY A 14 -11.72 -20.58 -3.75
CA GLY A 14 -11.83 -22.05 -3.67
C GLY A 14 -11.89 -22.73 -5.04
N SER A 15 -11.72 -24.06 -5.04
CA SER A 15 -11.90 -24.94 -6.20
C SER A 15 -12.02 -26.38 -5.71
N PRO A 16 -13.02 -27.19 -6.11
CA PRO A 16 -14.11 -26.91 -7.06
C PRO A 16 -15.33 -26.20 -6.43
N VAL A 17 -15.37 -26.08 -5.11
CA VAL A 17 -16.43 -25.37 -4.37
C VAL A 17 -15.92 -23.98 -3.99
N CYS A 18 -16.76 -22.97 -4.19
CA CYS A 18 -16.46 -21.58 -3.85
C CYS A 18 -17.02 -21.21 -2.47
N GLY A 19 -16.21 -20.54 -1.65
CA GLY A 19 -16.63 -19.87 -0.42
C GLY A 19 -16.40 -18.35 -0.50
N PRO A 20 -17.08 -17.55 0.33
CA PRO A 20 -16.88 -16.11 0.39
C PRO A 20 -15.50 -15.75 0.98
N CYS A 21 -14.92 -14.65 0.50
CA CYS A 21 -13.76 -14.02 1.13
C CYS A 21 -14.21 -13.26 2.39
N ASN A 22 -13.76 -13.70 3.57
CA ASN A 22 -14.08 -13.04 4.84
C ASN A 22 -13.02 -11.97 5.20
N CYS A 23 -12.74 -11.06 4.26
CA CYS A 23 -11.72 -10.02 4.46
C CYS A 23 -12.33 -8.76 5.11
N GLU A 24 -11.73 -8.29 6.20
CA GLU A 24 -12.19 -7.11 6.93
C GLU A 24 -11.85 -5.81 6.19
N THR A 25 -12.73 -5.36 5.29
CA THR A 25 -12.51 -4.14 4.51
C THR A 25 -12.43 -2.85 5.34
N ASN A 26 -13.04 -2.87 6.54
CA ASN A 26 -12.96 -1.81 7.55
C ASN A 26 -11.55 -1.70 8.15
N ARG A 27 -10.80 -2.80 8.20
CA ARG A 27 -9.40 -2.87 8.63
C ARG A 27 -8.41 -2.68 7.47
N GLY A 28 -8.85 -2.08 6.37
CA GLY A 28 -7.99 -1.79 5.22
C GLY A 28 -7.68 -2.99 4.32
N PHE A 29 -8.33 -4.15 4.50
CA PHE A 29 -8.17 -5.28 3.58
C PHE A 29 -8.97 -5.11 2.29
N HIS A 30 -8.48 -5.72 1.22
CA HIS A 30 -9.18 -5.78 -0.05
C HIS A 30 -10.35 -6.78 0.03
N LYS A 31 -11.47 -6.47 -0.63
CA LYS A 31 -12.65 -7.36 -0.65
C LYS A 31 -12.39 -8.69 -1.36
N ASP A 32 -11.45 -8.67 -2.32
CA ASP A 32 -11.01 -9.86 -3.03
C ASP A 32 -9.78 -10.45 -2.35
N CYS A 33 -9.87 -11.74 -2.06
CA CYS A 33 -8.81 -12.57 -1.53
C CYS A 33 -8.17 -13.43 -2.63
N ASN A 34 -7.08 -14.12 -2.27
CA ASN A 34 -6.43 -15.09 -3.14
C ASN A 34 -7.43 -16.20 -3.54
N LYS A 35 -7.57 -16.46 -4.85
CA LYS A 35 -8.58 -17.38 -5.39
C LYS A 35 -8.36 -18.84 -5.02
N THR A 36 -7.15 -19.22 -4.64
CA THR A 36 -6.78 -20.59 -4.28
C THR A 36 -6.68 -20.76 -2.77
N THR A 37 -6.05 -19.82 -2.07
CA THR A 37 -5.78 -19.94 -0.61
C THR A 37 -6.79 -19.24 0.27
N GLY A 38 -7.59 -18.32 -0.28
CA GLY A 38 -8.50 -17.49 0.51
C GLY A 38 -7.81 -16.37 1.29
N GLU A 39 -6.49 -16.21 1.12
CA GLU A 39 -5.71 -15.25 1.87
C GLU A 39 -6.11 -13.80 1.52
N CYS A 40 -6.42 -13.02 2.54
CA CYS A 40 -6.75 -11.61 2.43
C CYS A 40 -5.47 -10.78 2.31
N ARG A 41 -5.49 -9.83 1.39
CA ARG A 41 -4.41 -8.85 1.19
C ARG A 41 -4.87 -7.45 1.55
N CYS A 42 -3.94 -6.61 1.95
CA CYS A 42 -4.22 -5.19 2.14
C CYS A 42 -4.70 -4.54 0.83
N LYS A 43 -5.50 -3.48 0.96
CA LYS A 43 -5.82 -2.59 -0.17
C LYS A 43 -4.54 -2.00 -0.75
N GLU A 44 -4.62 -1.52 -1.99
CA GLU A 44 -3.51 -0.77 -2.58
C GLU A 44 -3.17 0.44 -1.72
N ASN A 45 -1.87 0.78 -1.67
CA ASN A 45 -1.34 1.85 -0.84
C ASN A 45 -1.66 1.65 0.67
N HIS A 46 -1.70 0.40 1.14
CA HIS A 46 -1.75 0.08 2.56
C HIS A 46 -0.66 -0.93 2.93
N TYR A 47 -0.26 -0.92 4.19
CA TYR A 47 0.73 -1.82 4.77
C TYR A 47 0.20 -2.46 6.05
N ARG A 48 0.74 -3.62 6.42
CA ARG A 48 0.38 -4.36 7.64
C ARG A 48 1.65 -4.72 8.41
N PRO A 49 1.90 -4.08 9.56
CA PRO A 49 3.01 -4.45 10.44
C PRO A 49 2.96 -5.92 10.82
N GLU A 50 4.13 -6.50 11.09
CA GLU A 50 4.23 -7.87 11.55
C GLU A 50 3.55 -8.01 12.93
N GLY A 51 2.63 -8.96 13.05
CA GLY A 51 1.84 -9.17 14.28
C GLY A 51 0.57 -8.32 14.39
N GLU A 52 0.28 -7.45 13.41
CA GLU A 52 -0.97 -6.68 13.36
C GLU A 52 -2.00 -7.32 12.42
N ASP A 53 -3.28 -7.23 12.80
CA ASP A 53 -4.42 -7.70 12.00
C ASP A 53 -5.15 -6.55 11.30
N THR A 54 -4.47 -5.41 11.11
CA THR A 54 -5.01 -4.21 10.47
C THR A 54 -4.05 -3.68 9.42
N CYS A 55 -4.59 -3.36 8.24
CA CYS A 55 -3.86 -2.66 7.19
C CYS A 55 -4.06 -1.15 7.35
N TYR A 56 -2.95 -0.41 7.42
CA TYR A 56 -2.91 1.04 7.54
C TYR A 56 -2.61 1.69 6.20
N PRO A 57 -3.19 2.87 5.89
CA PRO A 57 -2.86 3.58 4.68
C PRO A 57 -1.39 4.05 4.70
N CYS A 58 -0.71 3.91 3.56
CA CYS A 58 0.67 4.34 3.38
C CYS A 58 0.83 5.85 3.55
N GLU A 59 -0.11 6.62 2.99
CA GLU A 59 -0.10 8.09 3.00
C GLU A 59 1.20 8.70 2.44
N CYS A 60 1.78 8.09 1.41
CA CYS A 60 2.98 8.64 0.76
C CYS A 60 2.69 10.00 0.14
N PHE A 61 3.51 10.99 0.48
CA PHE A 61 3.39 12.35 0.00
C PHE A 61 3.81 12.42 -1.47
N SER A 62 2.87 12.75 -2.36
CA SER A 62 3.07 12.62 -3.81
C SER A 62 4.21 13.48 -4.37
N LEU A 63 4.56 14.59 -3.70
CA LEU A 63 5.68 15.44 -4.11
C LEU A 63 7.02 14.85 -3.67
N GLY A 64 7.09 14.30 -2.46
CA GLY A 64 8.33 13.81 -1.86
C GLY A 64 8.61 12.32 -2.04
N SER A 65 7.65 11.55 -2.57
CA SER A 65 7.78 10.12 -2.82
C SER A 65 7.84 9.79 -4.31
N GLU A 66 8.48 8.67 -4.64
CA GLU A 66 8.53 8.13 -6.00
C GLU A 66 7.27 7.33 -6.36
N SER A 67 6.57 6.81 -5.36
CA SER A 67 5.37 5.99 -5.51
C SER A 67 4.41 6.18 -4.34
N ARG A 68 3.13 5.91 -4.59
CA ARG A 68 2.08 5.87 -3.55
C ARG A 68 2.08 4.54 -2.77
N THR A 69 2.73 3.52 -3.30
CA THR A 69 2.91 2.23 -2.64
C THR A 69 4.08 2.31 -1.68
N CYS A 70 3.86 1.86 -0.45
CA CYS A 70 4.89 1.75 0.57
C CYS A 70 5.27 0.30 0.81
N ASP A 71 6.34 0.09 1.58
CA ASP A 71 6.73 -1.22 2.06
C ASP A 71 5.60 -1.89 2.85
N VAL A 72 5.32 -3.15 2.54
CA VAL A 72 4.13 -3.86 3.02
C VAL A 72 4.15 -4.17 4.51
N ILE A 73 5.30 -4.09 5.18
CA ILE A 73 5.45 -4.36 6.62
C ILE A 73 5.68 -3.06 7.40
N THR A 74 6.67 -2.27 6.99
CA THR A 74 7.10 -1.06 7.70
C THR A 74 6.25 0.15 7.36
N GLY A 75 5.58 0.14 6.20
CA GLY A 75 4.85 1.30 5.69
C GLY A 75 5.74 2.41 5.16
N GLN A 76 7.06 2.19 5.04
CA GLN A 76 8.00 3.19 4.54
C GLN A 76 7.76 3.46 3.05
N CYS A 77 7.51 4.71 2.70
CA CYS A 77 7.40 5.15 1.32
C CYS A 77 8.78 5.32 0.67
N PRO A 78 8.90 5.11 -0.64
CA PRO A 78 10.14 5.38 -1.38
C PRO A 78 10.29 6.90 -1.54
N CYS A 79 11.18 7.50 -0.75
CA CYS A 79 11.40 8.94 -0.73
C CYS A 79 12.38 9.39 -1.82
N LYS A 80 12.15 10.58 -2.35
CA LYS A 80 13.09 11.29 -3.24
C LYS A 80 14.31 11.77 -2.45
N GLY A 81 15.35 12.18 -3.18
CA GLY A 81 16.61 12.65 -2.59
C GLY A 81 16.43 13.75 -1.55
N GLY A 82 16.95 13.53 -0.34
CA GLY A 82 16.90 14.48 0.77
C GLY A 82 15.58 14.54 1.55
N VAL A 83 14.53 13.86 1.06
CA VAL A 83 13.22 13.78 1.73
C VAL A 83 13.23 12.62 2.73
N ILE A 84 12.69 12.86 3.92
CA ILE A 84 12.71 11.91 5.04
C ILE A 84 11.31 11.68 5.63
N GLY A 85 11.23 10.70 6.54
CA GLY A 85 10.01 10.28 7.23
C GLY A 85 9.27 9.16 6.52
N ARG A 86 8.36 8.47 7.23
CA ARG A 86 7.59 7.33 6.69
C ARG A 86 6.83 7.72 5.42
N GLN A 87 6.23 8.90 5.44
CA GLN A 87 5.38 9.44 4.36
C GLN A 87 6.15 10.29 3.34
N CYS A 88 7.46 10.49 3.50
CA CYS A 88 8.27 11.38 2.66
C CYS A 88 7.71 12.82 2.59
N ASN A 89 7.30 13.37 3.73
CA ASN A 89 6.58 14.65 3.82
C ASN A 89 7.41 15.80 4.40
N ARG A 90 8.71 15.59 4.65
CA ARG A 90 9.60 16.63 5.18
C ARG A 90 11.03 16.42 4.74
N CYS A 91 11.82 17.48 4.84
CA CYS A 91 13.25 17.45 4.59
C CYS A 91 14.04 17.27 5.89
N ASP A 92 15.27 16.75 5.78
CA ASP A 92 16.20 16.70 6.91
C ASP A 92 16.61 18.11 7.37
N ASN A 93 16.73 19.04 6.41
CA ASN A 93 16.92 20.46 6.70
C ASN A 93 15.55 21.13 6.99
N PRO A 94 15.35 21.73 8.17
CA PRO A 94 14.10 22.40 8.53
C PRO A 94 13.78 23.64 7.68
N PHE A 95 14.76 24.18 6.95
CA PHE A 95 14.60 25.32 6.03
C PHE A 95 14.44 24.91 4.57
N ALA A 96 14.38 23.60 4.29
CA ALA A 96 14.15 23.08 2.94
C ALA A 96 12.69 22.65 2.76
N GLU A 97 12.17 22.88 1.56
CA GLU A 97 10.82 22.47 1.18
C GLU A 97 10.86 21.22 0.33
N VAL A 98 9.81 20.40 0.44
CA VAL A 98 9.66 19.20 -0.38
C VAL A 98 9.10 19.61 -1.74
N THR A 99 9.90 19.39 -2.78
CA THR A 99 9.58 19.68 -4.17
C THR A 99 9.48 18.38 -4.99
N PRO A 100 8.99 18.42 -6.24
CA PRO A 100 8.96 17.23 -7.11
C PRO A 100 10.33 16.61 -7.41
N THR A 101 11.42 17.35 -7.20
CA THR A 101 12.81 16.92 -7.42
C THR A 101 13.45 16.37 -6.14
N GLY A 102 12.89 16.67 -4.96
CA GLY A 102 13.43 16.23 -3.67
C GLY A 102 13.31 17.34 -2.63
N CYS A 103 14.34 17.51 -1.82
CA CYS A 103 14.42 18.65 -0.91
C CYS A 103 15.24 19.77 -1.50
N GLU A 104 14.63 20.94 -1.68
CA GLU A 104 15.30 22.16 -2.13
C GLU A 104 15.30 23.16 -0.98
N GLY A 105 16.50 23.54 -0.55
CA GLY A 105 16.68 24.63 0.40
C GLY A 105 16.57 25.97 -0.32
N MET A 106 15.90 26.94 0.29
CA MET A 106 16.17 28.34 -0.07
C MET A 106 17.57 28.67 0.43
N CYS A 107 18.50 28.89 -0.50
CA CYS A 107 19.78 29.52 -0.17
C CYS A 107 19.49 30.90 0.39
N ILE A 108 19.74 31.08 1.69
CA ILE A 108 19.79 32.38 2.37
C ILE A 108 21.21 32.94 2.34
#